data_AF-A0A941DR38-F1
#
_entry.id   AF-A0A941DR38-F1
#
_cell.length_a   1.000
_cell.length_b   1.000
_cell.length_c   1.000
_cell.angle_alpha   90.00
_cell.angle_beta   90.00
_cell.angle_gamma   90.00
#
_symmetry.space_group_name_H-M   'P 1'
#
loop_
_entity.id
_entity.type
_entity.pdbx_description
1 polymer ?
#
loop_
_entity_poly.entity_id
_entity_poly.type
_entity_poly.pdbx_seq_one_letter_code
_entity_poly.pdbx_strand_id
1 'polypeptide(L)'
;MQTAAWIREHALSDNRSYEILESLTTEVGARLAGSEADLRAVAWAEAKMRALGLDKVWKEPVQYPVWQRLSELASVISPYPHRLQVTALGHSVSTPEGGVQADIVRVASLQDLKNTDPAKVHGKI
;
A
#
# COMPACT_ATOMS: atom_id res chain seq x y z
N MET A 1 25.17 -10.67 29.54
CA MET A 1 23.79 -11.23 29.42
C MET A 1 22.74 -10.43 30.20
N GLN A 2 23.08 -9.72 31.29
CA GLN A 2 22.11 -8.98 32.11
C GLN A 2 21.47 -7.76 31.41
N THR A 3 22.23 -6.99 30.61
CA THR A 3 21.72 -5.82 29.88
C THR A 3 20.61 -6.16 28.89
N ALA A 4 20.75 -7.26 28.14
CA ALA A 4 19.75 -7.67 27.16
C ALA A 4 18.42 -8.08 27.82
N ALA A 5 18.49 -8.78 28.96
CA ALA A 5 17.31 -9.13 29.74
C ALA A 5 16.60 -7.88 30.29
N TRP A 6 17.37 -6.92 30.80
CA TRP A 6 16.86 -5.64 31.28
C TRP A 6 16.15 -4.84 30.18
N ILE A 7 16.76 -4.69 29.00
CA ILE A 7 16.15 -3.97 27.85
C ILE A 7 14.84 -4.63 27.45
N ARG A 8 14.81 -5.96 27.34
CA ARG A 8 13.60 -6.72 27.01
C ARG A 8 12.49 -6.44 28.02
N GLU A 9 12.78 -6.54 29.32
CA GLU A 9 11.79 -6.33 30.38
C GLU A 9 11.24 -4.89 30.40
N HIS A 10 12.09 -3.90 30.12
CA HIS A 10 11.65 -2.51 29.99
C HIS A 10 10.76 -2.32 28.76
N ALA A 11 11.17 -2.85 27.61
CA ALA A 11 10.39 -2.76 26.38
C ALA A 11 9.02 -3.45 26.48
N LEU A 12 8.91 -4.51 27.28
CA LEU A 12 7.65 -5.22 27.52
C LEU A 12 6.73 -4.54 28.55
N SER A 13 7.27 -3.67 29.41
CA SER A 13 6.51 -2.96 30.44
C SER A 13 6.22 -1.50 30.09
N ASP A 14 6.80 -0.97 29.01
CA ASP A 14 6.61 0.39 28.51
C ASP A 14 5.68 0.41 27.27
N ASN A 15 4.72 1.35 27.26
CA ASN A 15 3.76 1.52 26.17
C ASN A 15 4.29 2.40 25.01
N ARG A 16 5.53 2.91 25.10
CA ARG A 16 6.11 3.85 24.14
C ARG A 16 5.99 3.42 22.68
N SER A 17 6.13 2.13 22.39
CA SER A 17 6.03 1.61 21.01
C SER A 17 4.63 1.81 20.42
N TYR A 18 3.60 1.60 21.23
CA TYR A 18 2.21 1.86 20.87
C TYR A 18 1.97 3.35 20.66
N GLU A 19 2.44 4.21 21.56
CA GLU A 19 2.29 5.67 21.44
C GLU A 19 2.94 6.21 20.15
N ILE A 20 4.11 5.67 19.78
CA ILE A 20 4.78 6.05 18.52
C ILE A 20 3.95 5.59 17.32
N LEU A 21 3.41 4.37 17.35
CA LEU A 21 2.56 3.85 16.30
C LEU A 21 1.27 4.67 16.16
N GLU A 22 0.58 4.93 17.27
CA GLU A 22 -0.63 5.75 17.35
C GLU A 22 -0.39 7.15 16.80
N SER A 23 0.70 7.80 17.22
CA SER A 23 1.12 9.11 16.71
C SER A 23 1.29 9.07 15.19
N LEU A 24 1.99 8.06 14.65
CA LEU A 24 2.20 7.92 13.21
C LEU A 24 0.89 7.67 12.44
N THR A 25 0.04 6.76 12.92
CA THR A 25 -1.19 6.39 12.22
C THR A 25 -2.27 7.46 12.33
N THR A 26 -2.30 8.21 13.42
CA THR A 26 -3.30 9.26 13.68
C THR A 26 -2.89 10.60 13.08
N GLU A 27 -1.63 10.99 13.21
CA GLU A 27 -1.16 12.31 12.76
C GLU A 27 -0.78 12.31 11.26
N VAL A 28 -0.38 11.16 10.70
CA VAL A 28 0.04 11.06 9.29
C VAL A 28 -0.92 10.23 8.45
N GLY A 29 -1.28 9.03 8.93
CA GLY A 29 -2.15 8.09 8.23
C GLY A 29 -1.44 7.30 7.12
N ALA A 30 -2.20 6.97 6.07
CA ALA A 30 -1.70 6.26 4.89
C ALA A 30 -0.68 7.12 4.13
N ARG A 31 0.50 6.56 3.85
CA ARG A 31 1.71 7.29 3.45
C ARG A 31 2.47 6.58 2.32
N LEU A 32 1.77 6.36 1.21
CA LEU A 32 2.36 5.74 0.02
C LEU A 32 3.51 6.61 -0.50
N ALA A 33 4.62 5.99 -0.90
CA ALA A 33 5.76 6.69 -1.47
C ALA A 33 5.32 7.57 -2.66
N GLY A 34 5.75 8.84 -2.66
CA GLY A 34 5.40 9.82 -3.70
C GLY A 34 4.02 10.47 -3.54
N SER A 35 3.25 10.10 -2.50
CA SER A 35 2.06 10.85 -2.10
C SER A 35 2.43 12.06 -1.24
N GLU A 36 1.51 13.00 -1.06
CA GLU A 36 1.72 14.12 -0.12
C GLU A 36 1.99 13.64 1.31
N ALA A 37 1.40 12.50 1.69
CA ALA A 37 1.56 11.92 3.02
C ALA A 37 2.94 11.32 3.25
N ASP A 38 3.69 10.97 2.18
CA ASP A 38 5.09 10.54 2.28
C ASP A 38 5.95 11.66 2.87
N LEU A 39 5.88 12.87 2.30
CA LEU A 39 6.63 14.01 2.80
C LEU A 39 6.25 14.37 4.25
N ARG A 40 4.96 14.25 4.59
CA ARG A 40 4.50 14.42 5.98
C ARG A 40 5.07 13.34 6.90
N ALA A 41 5.13 12.09 6.47
CA ALA A 41 5.71 10.99 7.25
C ALA A 41 7.20 11.21 7.51
N VAL A 42 7.95 11.67 6.51
CA VAL A 42 9.37 12.00 6.64
C VAL A 42 9.59 13.13 7.64
N ALA A 43 8.80 14.21 7.55
CA ALA A 43 8.87 15.33 8.50
C ALA A 43 8.49 14.90 9.93
N TRP A 44 7.43 14.10 10.07
CA TRP A 44 7.02 13.51 11.34
C TRP A 44 8.14 12.65 11.95
N ALA A 45 8.78 11.80 11.15
CA ALA A 45 9.81 10.88 11.62
C ALA A 45 11.04 11.65 12.11
N GLU A 46 11.49 12.66 11.37
CA GLU A 46 12.58 13.53 11.78
C GLU A 46 12.27 14.23 13.11
N ALA A 47 11.06 14.81 13.25
CA ALA A 47 10.64 15.47 14.49
C ALA A 47 10.57 14.48 15.67
N LYS A 48 9.99 13.29 15.47
CA LYS A 48 9.87 12.27 16.52
C LYS A 48 11.24 11.76 16.97
N MET A 49 12.14 11.49 16.03
CA MET A 49 13.51 11.04 16.33
C MET A 49 14.30 12.09 17.12
N ARG A 50 14.16 13.38 16.77
CA ARG A 50 14.76 14.49 17.54
C ARG A 50 14.16 14.58 18.94
N ALA A 51 12.85 14.45 19.09
CA ALA A 51 12.16 14.50 20.38
C ALA A 51 12.53 13.32 21.30
N LEU A 52 12.90 12.16 20.73
CA LEU A 52 13.40 11.00 21.47
C LEU A 52 14.85 11.17 21.95
N GLY A 53 15.55 12.24 21.55
CA GLY A 53 16.92 12.52 21.99
C GLY A 53 17.99 11.64 21.33
N LEU A 54 17.74 11.14 20.11
CA LEU A 54 18.75 10.40 19.35
C LEU A 54 19.94 11.30 19.00
N ASP A 55 21.16 10.75 19.06
CA ASP A 55 22.41 11.50 18.91
C ASP A 55 22.53 12.24 17.57
N LYS A 56 22.02 11.63 16.49
CA LYS A 56 22.10 12.16 15.13
C LYS A 56 20.85 11.80 14.34
N VAL A 57 20.24 12.80 13.71
CA VAL A 57 19.03 12.65 12.90
C VAL A 57 19.22 13.46 11.61
N TRP A 58 19.16 12.78 10.46
CA TRP A 58 19.25 13.37 9.13
C TRP A 58 18.36 12.60 8.14
N LYS A 59 18.16 13.17 6.95
CA LYS A 59 17.39 12.57 5.86
C LYS A 59 18.33 12.26 4.71
N GLU A 60 18.12 11.13 4.05
CA GLU A 60 18.82 10.75 2.84
C GLU A 60 17.84 10.74 1.67
N PRO A 61 18.12 11.45 0.57
CA PRO A 61 17.20 11.50 -0.57
C PRO A 61 17.16 10.14 -1.29
N VAL A 62 15.95 9.69 -1.66
CA VAL A 62 15.72 8.46 -2.42
C VAL A 62 14.89 8.80 -3.66
N GLN A 63 15.25 8.21 -4.80
CA GLN A 63 14.49 8.31 -6.04
C GLN A 63 13.68 7.04 -6.27
N TYR A 64 12.41 7.18 -6.67
CA TYR A 64 11.53 6.05 -6.99
C TYR A 64 10.43 6.50 -7.96
N PRO A 65 9.82 5.56 -8.73
CA PRO A 65 8.69 5.87 -9.59
C PRO A 65 7.45 6.23 -8.76
N VAL A 66 6.76 7.30 -9.15
CA VAL A 66 5.50 7.72 -8.50
C VAL A 66 4.32 7.05 -9.19
N TRP A 67 3.47 6.38 -8.41
CA TRP A 67 2.19 5.86 -8.87
C TRP A 67 1.07 6.43 -8.00
N GLN A 68 0.05 6.99 -8.65
CA GLN A 68 -1.10 7.58 -7.97
C GLN A 68 -2.35 6.83 -8.40
N ARG A 69 -3.06 6.30 -7.41
CA ARG A 69 -4.41 5.77 -7.60
C ARG A 69 -5.37 6.94 -7.77
N LEU A 70 -6.13 6.91 -8.86
CA LEU A 70 -7.17 7.91 -9.14
C LEU A 70 -8.55 7.33 -8.78
N SER A 71 -9.32 6.92 -9.78
CA SER A 71 -10.64 6.32 -9.60
C SER A 71 -10.63 4.84 -9.94
N GLU A 72 -11.44 4.07 -9.20
CA GLU A 72 -11.68 2.66 -9.46
C GLU A 72 -13.17 2.35 -9.34
N LEU A 73 -13.69 1.64 -10.34
CA LEU A 73 -15.07 1.22 -10.41
C LEU A 73 -15.13 -0.07 -11.21
N ALA A 74 -15.87 -1.05 -10.71
CA ALA A 74 -16.22 -2.23 -11.48
C ALA A 74 -17.65 -2.66 -11.15
N SER A 75 -18.31 -3.28 -12.11
CA SER A 75 -19.65 -3.83 -11.93
C SER A 75 -19.81 -5.04 -12.83
N VAL A 76 -20.55 -6.03 -12.35
CA VAL A 76 -21.09 -7.06 -13.22
C VAL A 76 -22.27 -6.43 -13.97
N ILE A 77 -22.27 -6.53 -15.29
CA ILE A 77 -23.33 -5.97 -16.16
C ILE A 77 -24.41 -7.01 -16.50
N SER A 78 -24.06 -8.29 -16.46
CA SER A 78 -24.94 -9.41 -16.79
C SER A 78 -24.38 -10.72 -16.19
N PRO A 79 -25.21 -11.74 -15.93
CA PRO A 79 -26.67 -11.75 -16.09
C PRO A 79 -27.42 -10.97 -15.01
N TYR A 80 -26.78 -10.71 -13.86
CA TYR A 80 -27.39 -10.01 -12.73
C TYR A 80 -26.57 -8.76 -12.40
N PRO A 81 -27.03 -7.56 -12.79
CA PRO A 81 -26.26 -6.33 -12.60
C PRO A 81 -26.01 -6.01 -11.12
N HIS A 82 -24.75 -5.83 -10.73
CA HIS A 82 -24.40 -5.37 -9.39
C HIS A 82 -23.00 -4.75 -9.35
N ARG A 83 -22.79 -3.83 -8.40
CA ARG A 83 -21.49 -3.19 -8.19
C ARG A 83 -20.54 -4.13 -7.45
N LEU A 84 -19.26 -4.04 -7.79
CA LEU A 84 -18.19 -4.75 -7.09
C LEU A 84 -17.38 -3.76 -6.25
N GLN A 85 -16.96 -4.21 -5.07
CA GLN A 85 -15.91 -3.55 -4.32
C GLN A 85 -14.58 -4.02 -4.90
N VAL A 86 -13.85 -3.10 -5.53
CA VAL A 86 -12.59 -3.41 -6.23
C VAL A 86 -11.52 -2.41 -5.84
N THR A 87 -10.28 -2.82 -6.02
CA THR A 87 -9.16 -1.92 -5.95
C THR A 87 -8.12 -2.25 -7.02
N ALA A 88 -7.53 -1.23 -7.64
CA ALA A 88 -6.42 -1.40 -8.58
C ALA A 88 -5.20 -1.97 -7.85
N LEU A 89 -4.53 -2.92 -8.50
CA LEU A 89 -3.21 -3.37 -8.06
C LEU A 89 -2.21 -2.23 -8.21
N GLY A 90 -1.23 -2.16 -7.31
CA GLY A 90 -0.17 -1.16 -7.39
C GLY A 90 0.53 -1.24 -8.75
N HIS A 91 0.78 -0.09 -9.37
CA HIS A 91 1.32 0.04 -10.73
C HIS A 91 0.42 -0.40 -11.88
N SER A 92 -0.86 -0.74 -11.63
CA SER A 92 -1.82 -0.94 -12.72
C SER A 92 -1.97 0.35 -13.54
N VAL A 93 -2.03 0.19 -14.86
CA VAL A 93 -2.35 1.29 -15.79
C VAL A 93 -3.83 1.64 -15.73
N SER A 94 -4.16 2.86 -16.15
CA SER A 94 -5.55 3.29 -16.31
C SER A 94 -6.24 2.53 -17.44
N THR A 95 -7.53 2.27 -17.28
CA THR A 95 -8.38 1.89 -18.41
C THR A 95 -8.45 3.03 -19.44
N PRO A 96 -8.71 2.74 -20.73
CA PRO A 96 -8.97 3.78 -21.72
C PRO A 96 -10.12 4.70 -21.31
N GLU A 97 -10.20 5.86 -21.97
CA GLU A 97 -11.37 6.73 -21.86
C GLU A 97 -12.64 5.96 -22.23
N GLY A 98 -13.69 6.07 -21.40
CA GLY A 98 -14.91 5.28 -21.52
C GLY A 98 -14.88 3.91 -20.80
N GLY A 99 -13.73 3.49 -20.26
CA GLY A 99 -13.58 2.27 -19.48
C GLY A 99 -13.35 1.01 -20.35
N VAL A 100 -13.35 -0.16 -19.70
CA VAL A 100 -13.26 -1.47 -20.37
C VAL A 100 -14.48 -2.30 -20.00
N GLN A 101 -15.14 -2.85 -21.00
CA GLN A 101 -16.20 -3.84 -20.84
C GLN A 101 -15.86 -5.06 -21.69
N ALA A 102 -15.74 -6.22 -21.04
CA ALA A 102 -15.45 -7.48 -21.71
C ALA A 102 -16.00 -8.67 -20.93
N ASP A 103 -16.12 -9.82 -21.59
CA ASP A 103 -16.40 -11.09 -20.92
C ASP A 103 -15.25 -11.47 -20.00
N ILE A 104 -15.58 -12.11 -18.87
CA ILE A 104 -14.59 -12.63 -17.93
C ILE A 104 -14.25 -14.09 -18.27
N VAL A 105 -12.97 -14.43 -18.29
CA VAL A 105 -12.49 -15.82 -18.32
C VAL A 105 -11.98 -16.21 -16.95
N ARG A 106 -12.73 -17.09 -16.26
CA ARG A 106 -12.27 -17.64 -14.98
C ARG A 106 -11.13 -18.62 -15.21
N VAL A 107 -9.99 -18.34 -14.58
CA VAL A 107 -8.85 -19.25 -14.42
C VAL A 107 -8.72 -19.66 -12.95
N ALA A 108 -8.31 -20.90 -12.67
CA ALA A 108 -8.22 -21.41 -11.30
C ALA A 108 -6.90 -21.02 -10.62
N SER A 109 -5.84 -20.77 -11.39
CA SER A 109 -4.55 -20.32 -10.90
C SER A 109 -3.82 -19.47 -11.93
N LEU A 110 -2.78 -18.75 -11.49
CA LEU A 110 -1.86 -18.05 -12.39
C LEU A 110 -1.14 -19.02 -13.34
N GLN A 111 -0.91 -20.27 -12.92
CA GLN A 111 -0.28 -21.27 -13.77
C GLN A 111 -1.22 -21.71 -14.90
N ASP A 112 -2.52 -21.86 -14.62
CA ASP A 112 -3.52 -22.19 -15.64
C ASP A 112 -3.65 -21.04 -16.66
N LEU A 113 -3.59 -19.79 -16.20
CA LEU A 113 -3.59 -18.63 -17.09
C LEU A 113 -2.40 -18.67 -18.05
N LYS A 114 -1.18 -18.93 -17.55
CA LYS A 114 0.03 -19.04 -18.38
C LYS A 114 -0.04 -20.17 -19.41
N ASN A 115 -0.72 -21.26 -19.05
CA ASN A 115 -0.88 -22.42 -19.92
C ASN A 115 -2.10 -22.32 -20.84
N THR A 116 -2.92 -21.26 -20.71
CA THR A 116 -4.10 -21.05 -21.54
C THR A 116 -3.69 -20.54 -22.92
N ASP A 117 -4.34 -21.06 -23.96
CA ASP A 117 -4.19 -20.57 -25.32
C ASP A 117 -4.51 -19.07 -25.40
N PRO A 118 -3.57 -18.20 -25.86
CA PRO A 118 -3.80 -16.77 -25.98
C PRO A 118 -5.05 -16.39 -26.75
N ALA A 119 -5.46 -17.20 -27.74
CA ALA A 119 -6.67 -16.95 -28.52
C ALA A 119 -7.95 -16.99 -27.65
N LYS A 120 -7.94 -17.72 -26.53
CA LYS A 120 -9.10 -17.84 -25.62
C LYS A 120 -9.26 -16.65 -24.68
N VAL A 121 -8.20 -15.89 -24.43
CA VAL A 121 -8.20 -14.74 -23.50
C VAL A 121 -8.10 -13.40 -24.22
N HIS A 122 -7.82 -13.41 -25.53
CA HIS A 122 -7.75 -12.18 -26.32
C HIS A 122 -9.07 -11.40 -26.28
N GLY A 123 -8.99 -10.11 -25.91
CA GLY A 123 -10.16 -9.23 -25.79
C GLY A 123 -11.09 -9.53 -24.62
N LYS A 124 -10.65 -10.35 -23.65
CA LYS A 124 -11.38 -10.70 -22.43
C LYS A 124 -10.68 -10.16 -21.18
N ILE A 125 -11.40 -10.15 -20.06
CA ILE A 125 -10.86 -9.87 -18.72
C ILE A 125 -10.54 -11.19 -18.01
#